data_AF-A0A843GP31-F1
#
_entry.id   AF-A0A843GP31-F1
#
_cell.length_a   1.000
_cell.length_b   1.000
_cell.length_c   1.000
_cell.angle_alpha   90.00
_cell.angle_beta   90.00
_cell.angle_gamma   90.00
#
_symmetry.space_group_name_H-M   'P 1'
#
loop_
_entity.id
_entity.type
_entity.pdbx_description
1 polymer ?
#
loop_
_entity_poly.entity_id
_entity_poly.type
_entity_poly.pdbx_seq_one_letter_code
_entity_poly.pdbx_strand_id
1 'polypeptide(L)'
;MAKLYIKYLKFCKKHKLKAFIPSKYAFLISYFSLDHMELTEDTYTFKEIIKRIKDNEGYCPCALKKVDATKCACLACRSKGVCHCGLYEKKGDDMT
;
A
#
# COMPACT_ATOMS: atom_id res chain seq x y z
N MET A 1 -2.64 -3.85 14.95
CA MET A 1 -2.21 -2.54 14.40
C MET A 1 -0.77 -2.17 14.75
N ALA A 2 -0.33 -2.18 16.01
CA ALA A 2 1.02 -1.74 16.41
C ALA A 2 2.18 -2.43 15.67
N LYS A 3 2.14 -3.76 15.48
CA LYS A 3 3.19 -4.51 14.75
C LYS A 3 3.37 -4.05 13.30
N LEU A 4 2.27 -3.79 12.58
CA LEU A 4 2.30 -3.31 11.21
C LEU A 4 2.80 -1.86 11.13
N TYR A 5 2.41 -1.02 12.09
CA TYR A 5 2.94 0.34 12.21
C TYR A 5 4.45 0.35 12.44
N ILE A 6 4.95 -0.53 13.31
CA ILE A 6 6.39 -0.71 13.51
C ILE A 6 7.08 -1.19 12.22
N LYS A 7 6.48 -2.12 11.47
CA LYS A 7 7.01 -2.58 10.18
C LYS A 7 7.08 -1.41 9.17
N TYR A 8 6.03 -0.60 9.09
CA TYR A 8 5.99 0.62 8.29
C TYR A 8 7.11 1.61 8.68
N LEU A 9 7.26 1.89 9.98
CA LEU A 9 8.33 2.77 10.47
C LEU A 9 9.73 2.23 10.15
N LYS A 10 9.93 0.91 10.28
CA LYS A 10 11.20 0.25 9.90
C LYS A 10 11.45 0.39 8.40
N PHE A 11 10.45 0.19 7.55
CA PHE A 11 10.55 0.43 6.10
C PHE A 11 10.92 1.88 5.79
N CYS A 12 10.23 2.84 6.42
CA CYS A 12 10.57 4.26 6.24
C CYS A 12 12.00 4.56 6.68
N LYS A 13 12.44 4.03 7.83
CA LYS A 13 13.81 4.19 8.33
C LYS A 13 14.84 3.58 7.37
N LYS A 14 14.60 2.35 6.90
CA LYS A 14 15.47 1.63 5.93
C LYS A 14 15.68 2.46 4.67
N HIS A 15 14.61 3.03 4.14
CA HIS A 15 14.61 3.79 2.88
C HIS A 15 14.80 5.30 3.04
N LYS A 16 15.18 5.76 4.24
CA LYS A 16 15.34 7.19 4.56
C LYS A 16 14.10 8.04 4.19
N LEU A 17 12.91 7.45 4.29
CA LEU A 17 11.63 8.10 4.09
C LEU A 17 11.19 8.77 5.38
N LYS A 18 10.57 9.96 5.27
CA LYS A 18 9.79 10.52 6.38
C LYS A 18 8.55 9.65 6.57
N ALA A 19 8.08 9.44 7.80
CA ALA A 19 6.79 8.78 7.99
C ALA A 19 5.69 9.66 7.35
N PHE A 20 4.93 9.07 6.43
CA PHE A 20 4.06 9.75 5.48
C PHE A 20 2.58 9.42 5.65
N ILE A 21 2.17 8.50 6.53
CA ILE A 21 0.76 8.08 6.63
C ILE A 21 0.06 8.81 7.79
N PRO A 22 -0.77 9.84 7.53
CA PRO A 22 -1.64 10.46 8.51
C PRO A 22 -2.58 9.46 9.20
N SER A 23 -3.08 9.83 10.38
CA SER A 23 -4.09 9.06 11.13
C SER A 23 -5.31 8.67 10.27
N LYS A 24 -5.80 9.58 9.41
CA LYS A 24 -6.92 9.31 8.50
C LYS A 24 -6.65 8.24 7.43
N TYR A 25 -5.38 7.94 7.14
CA TYR A 25 -4.97 6.88 6.21
C TYR A 25 -4.28 5.71 6.92
N ALA A 26 -4.39 5.62 8.25
CA ALA A 26 -3.78 4.55 9.03
C ALA A 26 -4.22 3.15 8.57
N PHE A 27 -5.39 3.03 7.92
CA PHE A 27 -5.83 1.79 7.29
C PHE A 27 -4.84 1.26 6.23
N LEU A 28 -4.10 2.11 5.52
CA LEU A 28 -3.07 1.66 4.57
C LEU A 28 -1.98 0.83 5.26
N ILE A 29 -1.70 1.13 6.53
CA ILE A 29 -0.73 0.40 7.36
C ILE A 29 -1.28 -0.98 7.72
N SER A 30 -2.60 -1.11 7.89
CA SER A 30 -3.22 -2.43 8.11
C SER A 30 -3.03 -3.37 6.92
N TYR A 31 -2.75 -2.84 5.74
CA TYR A 31 -2.52 -3.60 4.51
C TYR A 31 -1.04 -3.67 4.10
N PHE A 32 -0.10 -3.23 4.95
CA PHE A 32 1.35 -3.23 4.68
C PHE A 32 1.89 -4.64 4.34
N SER A 33 1.25 -5.68 4.89
CA SER A 33 1.43 -7.07 4.47
C SER A 33 0.05 -7.69 4.30
N LEU A 34 -0.33 -7.92 3.05
CA LEU A 34 -1.46 -8.79 2.71
C LEU A 34 -0.98 -10.24 2.69
N ASP A 35 -1.91 -11.18 2.61
CA ASP A 35 -1.59 -12.62 2.61
C ASP A 35 -0.60 -12.97 1.49
N HIS A 36 -0.81 -12.44 0.29
CA HIS A 36 0.00 -12.74 -0.91
C HIS A 36 0.77 -11.54 -1.47
N MET A 37 0.69 -10.38 -0.83
CA MET A 37 1.29 -9.15 -1.35
C MET A 37 2.03 -8.38 -0.26
N GLU A 38 3.03 -7.63 -0.65
CA GLU A 38 3.77 -6.69 0.19
C GLU A 38 3.92 -5.34 -0.51
N LEU A 39 4.25 -4.30 0.24
CA LEU A 39 4.52 -3.01 -0.36
C LEU A 39 5.78 -3.06 -1.20
N THR A 40 5.75 -2.38 -2.34
CA THR A 40 6.91 -2.22 -3.21
C THR A 40 8.10 -1.66 -2.43
N GLU A 41 9.28 -2.22 -2.70
CA GLU A 41 10.56 -1.69 -2.24
C GLU A 41 11.04 -0.52 -3.14
N ASP A 42 10.40 -0.28 -4.30
CA ASP A 42 10.67 0.89 -5.12
C ASP A 42 10.13 2.17 -4.45
N THR A 43 11.06 2.90 -3.84
CA THR A 43 10.74 4.13 -3.11
C THR A 43 10.15 5.23 -3.99
N TYR A 44 10.40 5.22 -5.31
CA TYR A 44 9.81 6.19 -6.22
C TYR A 44 8.32 5.90 -6.42
N THR A 45 7.99 4.68 -6.85
CA THR A 45 6.60 4.21 -6.99
C THR A 45 5.84 4.36 -5.67
N PHE A 46 6.44 3.96 -4.55
CA PHE A 46 5.83 4.11 -3.22
C PHE A 46 5.42 5.57 -2.94
N LYS A 47 6.34 6.53 -3.10
CA LYS A 47 6.06 7.95 -2.82
C LYS A 47 4.98 8.50 -3.74
N GLU A 48 5.09 8.23 -5.03
CA GLU A 48 4.19 8.76 -6.04
C GLU A 48 2.77 8.22 -5.85
N ILE A 49 2.62 6.91 -5.68
CA ILE A 49 1.30 6.31 -5.51
C ILE A 49 0.69 6.68 -4.16
N ILE A 50 1.45 6.76 -3.07
CA ILE A 50 0.93 7.23 -1.78
C ILE A 50 0.45 8.68 -1.87
N LYS A 51 1.17 9.56 -2.59
CA LYS A 51 0.72 10.92 -2.83
C LYS A 51 -0.62 10.92 -3.58
N ARG A 52 -0.71 10.20 -4.70
CA ARG A 52 -1.94 10.10 -5.50
C ARG A 52 -3.11 9.51 -4.71
N ILE A 53 -2.87 8.55 -3.82
CA ILE A 53 -3.91 8.02 -2.93
C ILE A 53 -4.42 9.09 -1.97
N LYS A 54 -3.53 9.93 -1.40
CA LYS A 54 -3.95 11.02 -0.51
C LYS A 54 -4.80 12.04 -1.25
N ASP A 55 -4.34 12.45 -2.44
CA ASP A 55 -5.05 13.40 -3.31
C ASP A 55 -6.39 12.82 -3.77
N ASN A 56 -6.46 11.49 -3.91
CA ASN A 56 -7.66 10.74 -4.23
C ASN A 56 -8.42 10.21 -2.98
N GLU A 57 -8.25 10.86 -1.83
CA GLU A 57 -9.03 10.63 -0.59
C GLU A 57 -9.00 9.19 -0.05
N GLY A 58 -7.89 8.48 -0.27
CA GLY A 58 -7.71 7.10 0.18
C GLY A 58 -8.16 6.04 -0.84
N TYR A 59 -8.68 6.47 -1.99
CA TYR A 59 -9.10 5.58 -3.08
C TYR A 59 -7.95 5.32 -4.06
N CYS A 60 -7.94 4.13 -4.65
CA CYS A 60 -6.94 3.70 -5.62
C CYS A 60 -6.91 4.69 -6.80
N PRO A 61 -5.73 5.25 -7.15
CA PRO A 61 -5.63 6.24 -8.22
C PRO A 61 -5.81 5.66 -9.62
N CYS A 62 -5.88 4.32 -9.74
CA CYS A 62 -6.20 3.62 -10.98
C CYS A 62 -7.70 3.31 -11.13
N ALA A 63 -8.54 3.67 -10.15
CA ALA A 63 -9.98 3.43 -10.22
C ALA A 63 -10.74 4.67 -10.71
N LEU A 64 -11.72 4.47 -11.60
CA LEU A 64 -12.57 5.54 -12.13
C LEU A 64 -13.64 6.02 -11.13
N LYS A 65 -14.11 5.14 -10.24
CA LYS A 65 -15.18 5.45 -9.27
C LYS A 65 -14.64 5.35 -7.84
N LYS A 66 -15.02 6.29 -6.98
CA LYS A 66 -14.71 6.28 -5.54
C LYS A 66 -15.77 5.49 -4.78
N VAL A 67 -15.62 4.17 -4.75
CA VAL A 67 -16.51 3.23 -4.03
C VAL A 67 -15.70 2.36 -3.08
N ASP A 68 -16.34 1.67 -2.12
CA ASP A 68 -15.63 0.88 -1.11
C ASP A 68 -14.68 -0.19 -1.69
N ALA A 69 -15.04 -0.80 -2.82
CA ALA A 69 -14.17 -1.74 -3.54
C ALA A 69 -12.86 -1.11 -4.04
N THR A 70 -12.78 0.21 -4.09
CA THR A 70 -11.64 0.96 -4.63
C THR A 70 -10.83 1.70 -3.55
N LYS A 71 -11.26 1.69 -2.27
CA LYS A 71 -10.42 2.16 -1.14
C LYS A 71 -9.13 1.33 -1.10
N CYS A 72 -7.97 1.97 -0.99
CA CYS A 72 -6.67 1.28 -1.07
C CYS A 72 -6.33 0.54 0.25
N ALA A 73 -5.89 -0.71 0.30
CA ALA A 73 -5.76 -1.68 -0.77
C ALA A 73 -7.14 -2.05 -1.34
N CYS A 74 -7.31 -1.89 -2.66
CA CYS A 74 -8.57 -2.13 -3.33
C CYS A 74 -8.96 -3.62 -3.29
N LEU A 75 -10.21 -3.92 -3.61
CA LEU A 75 -10.73 -5.29 -3.60
C LEU A 75 -9.93 -6.23 -4.52
N ALA A 76 -9.46 -5.75 -5.67
CA ALA A 76 -8.58 -6.55 -6.54
C ALA A 76 -7.27 -6.93 -5.84
N CYS A 77 -6.67 -5.99 -5.10
CA CYS A 77 -5.45 -6.24 -4.35
C CYS A 77 -5.70 -7.18 -3.16
N ARG A 78 -6.77 -6.94 -2.39
CA ARG A 78 -7.12 -7.74 -1.19
C ARG A 78 -7.60 -9.15 -1.52
N SER A 79 -8.45 -9.31 -2.54
CA SER A 79 -9.13 -10.58 -2.82
C SER A 79 -8.52 -11.37 -3.97
N LYS A 80 -7.87 -10.70 -4.94
CA LYS A 80 -7.28 -11.36 -6.12
C LYS A 80 -5.75 -11.35 -6.10
N GLY A 81 -5.12 -10.67 -5.14
CA GLY A 81 -3.67 -10.50 -5.13
C GLY A 81 -3.15 -9.74 -6.35
N VAL A 82 -3.91 -8.75 -6.85
CA VAL A 82 -3.53 -7.96 -8.03
C VAL A 82 -3.52 -6.47 -7.69
N CYS A 83 -2.36 -5.84 -7.83
CA CYS A 83 -2.20 -4.39 -7.69
C CYS A 83 -1.78 -3.77 -9.02
N HIS A 84 -2.70 -3.05 -9.67
CA HIS A 84 -2.41 -2.43 -10.97
C HIS A 84 -1.54 -1.17 -10.89
N CYS A 85 -1.53 -0.50 -9.74
CA CYS A 85 -0.75 0.72 -9.56
C CYS A 85 0.70 0.49 -9.11
N GLY A 86 1.09 -0.76 -8.84
CA GLY A 86 2.44 -1.10 -8.38
C GLY A 86 2.75 -0.74 -6.93
N LEU A 87 1.77 -0.25 -6.14
CA LEU A 87 2.01 0.01 -4.71
C LEU A 87 2.32 -1.28 -3.95
N TYR A 88 1.68 -2.37 -4.33
CA TYR A 88 1.89 -3.69 -3.75
C TYR A 88 2.43 -4.64 -4.81
N GLU A 89 3.41 -5.44 -4.44
CA GLU A 89 4.00 -6.50 -5.25
C GLU A 89 3.59 -7.86 -4.67
N LYS A 90 3.52 -8.89 -5.52
CA LYS A 90 3.35 -10.25 -5.01
C LYS A 90 4.55 -10.56 -4.12
N LYS A 91 4.30 -11.18 -2.97
CA LYS A 91 5.40 -11.80 -2.22
C LYS A 91 6.12 -12.73 -3.19
N GLY A 92 7.44 -12.70 -3.18
CA GLY A 92 8.23 -13.66 -3.97
C GLY A 92 7.77 -15.06 -3.60
N ASP A 93 6.97 -15.66 -4.48
CA ASP A 93 6.79 -17.09 -4.46
C ASP A 93 8.12 -17.61 -4.99
N ASP A 94 8.92 -18.22 -4.11
CA ASP A 94 9.93 -19.17 -4.51
C ASP A 94 9.26 -20.09 -5.55
N MET A 95 9.64 -19.97 -6.82
CA MET A 95 9.18 -20.88 -7.87
C MET A 95 9.91 -22.24 -7.73
N THR A 96 9.81 -22.87 -6.55
CA THR A 96 10.19 -24.28 -6.35
C THR A 96 9.06 -25.20 -6.76
#